data_AF-A0A419I1P8-F1
#
_entry.id   AF-A0A419I1P8-F1
#
_cell.length_a   1.000
_cell.length_b   1.000
_cell.length_c   1.000
_cell.angle_alpha   90.00
_cell.angle_beta   90.00
_cell.angle_gamma   90.00
#
_symmetry.space_group_name_H-M   'P 1'
#
loop_
_entity.id
_entity.type
_entity.pdbx_description
1 polymer ?
#
loop_
_entity_poly.entity_id
_entity_poly.type
_entity_poly.pdbx_seq_one_letter_code
_entity_poly.pdbx_strand_id
1 'polypeptide(L)'
;MVVVIVLHTSDWHLGRTFHGADLLAEQEAVLTYIAELVEREAVDVVVVAGDIYDRAVPSAEAVRVATTVLTRIRRAGAELVLTPGNHDSAARLGAFADFAAAGGLHLRATVAGIEEPVLLQDEHGPVAFYGLPYLEPEPSRHALGVPEARGHTGVLGEAMRRVRADLAGRPATRAVVLAHAFVTGGEPSESERTIAVGGVEQVPGSVFDGVDYVALGHLHGPQILAEHLRYSGSPLAYSFSEARQRKSVWLVDLDGDGLAGVRRHELPVPRPLAALSGELTALLTDPDHEQWREHFLSVTVTDRVRPVDAMRRLRERFPYAVHLDWRPEGGIPGAELKYGEAVRGRSDVEIARSFLDDCRGAAPNEREERLVHLALEAANRAEVAKL
;
A
#
# COMPACT_ATOMS: atom_id res chain seq x y z
N MET A 1 -20.06 16.53 26.06
CA MET A 1 -20.40 15.12 25.83
C MET A 1 -19.11 14.36 25.92
N VAL A 2 -19.03 13.35 26.78
CA VAL A 2 -17.93 12.39 26.70
C VAL A 2 -18.21 11.54 25.47
N VAL A 3 -17.17 11.26 24.70
CA VAL A 3 -17.26 10.45 23.48
C VAL A 3 -16.12 9.45 23.55
N VAL A 4 -16.35 8.23 23.07
CA VAL A 4 -15.26 7.29 22.81
C VAL A 4 -14.58 7.73 21.52
N ILE A 5 -13.30 8.03 21.61
CA ILE A 5 -12.49 8.46 20.47
C ILE A 5 -11.75 7.24 19.92
N VAL A 6 -12.13 6.83 18.71
CA VAL A 6 -11.50 5.73 17.98
C VAL A 6 -10.56 6.29 16.92
N LEU A 7 -9.30 5.85 16.93
CA LEU A 7 -8.37 6.11 15.83
C LEU A 7 -8.38 4.91 14.88
N HIS A 8 -8.76 5.16 13.63
CA HIS A 8 -8.79 4.15 12.57
C HIS A 8 -7.62 4.34 11.59
N THR A 9 -6.79 3.29 11.50
CA THR A 9 -5.67 3.13 10.56
C THR A 9 -5.68 1.72 9.95
N SER A 10 -4.93 1.46 8.89
CA SER A 10 -4.77 0.16 8.24
C SER A 10 -3.51 0.14 7.36
N ASP A 11 -3.22 -0.99 6.73
CA ASP A 11 -2.27 -1.11 5.62
C ASP A 11 -0.86 -0.58 5.98
N TRP A 12 -0.37 -0.98 7.16
CA TRP A 12 0.95 -0.59 7.65
C TRP A 12 2.08 -1.22 6.85
N HIS A 13 1.89 -2.43 6.31
CA HIS A 13 2.87 -3.18 5.51
C HIS A 13 4.30 -3.12 6.06
N LEU A 14 4.48 -3.36 7.36
CA LEU A 14 5.80 -3.26 7.99
C LEU A 14 6.82 -4.17 7.30
N GLY A 15 7.96 -3.59 6.94
CA GLY A 15 9.06 -4.25 6.22
C GLY A 15 8.92 -4.26 4.69
N ARG A 16 7.97 -3.50 4.13
CA ARG A 16 7.88 -3.25 2.69
C ARG A 16 9.07 -2.46 2.19
N THR A 17 9.50 -2.75 0.96
CA THR A 17 10.51 -1.97 0.24
C THR A 17 9.89 -1.15 -0.88
N PHE A 18 10.52 -0.04 -1.25
CA PHE A 18 10.06 0.85 -2.32
C PHE A 18 11.16 1.03 -3.37
N HIS A 19 10.99 0.41 -4.53
CA HIS A 19 12.02 0.35 -5.59
C HIS A 19 13.41 -0.06 -5.07
N GLY A 20 13.44 -1.00 -4.12
CA GLY A 20 14.67 -1.51 -3.50
C GLY A 20 15.20 -0.69 -2.33
N ALA A 21 14.61 0.46 -2.01
CA ALA A 21 14.86 1.17 -0.75
C ALA A 21 14.10 0.52 0.40
N ASP A 22 14.72 0.44 1.57
CA ASP A 22 14.04 0.08 2.81
C ASP A 22 13.18 1.26 3.29
N LEU A 23 11.95 0.99 3.72
CA LEU A 23 11.02 1.97 4.27
C LEU A 23 10.87 1.88 5.79
N LEU A 24 11.54 0.94 6.45
CA LEU A 24 11.22 0.61 7.83
C LEU A 24 11.45 1.79 8.80
N ALA A 25 12.44 2.63 8.52
CA ALA A 25 12.70 3.85 9.30
C ALA A 25 11.56 4.89 9.14
N GLU A 26 11.10 5.10 7.91
CA GLU A 26 9.95 5.96 7.61
C GLU A 26 8.67 5.41 8.24
N GLN A 27 8.47 4.09 8.18
CA GLN A 27 7.34 3.40 8.82
C GLN A 27 7.35 3.57 10.34
N GLU A 28 8.50 3.36 10.99
CA GLU A 28 8.63 3.56 12.43
C GLU A 28 8.34 5.01 12.81
N ALA A 29 8.82 5.99 12.04
CA ALA A 29 8.62 7.41 12.31
C ALA A 29 7.13 7.79 12.25
N VAL A 30 6.42 7.42 11.17
CA VAL A 30 5.00 7.78 11.01
C VAL A 30 4.10 7.06 12.03
N LEU A 31 4.39 5.79 12.33
CA LEU A 31 3.63 5.01 13.32
C LEU A 31 3.91 5.46 14.75
N THR A 32 5.12 5.95 15.03
CA THR A 32 5.43 6.61 16.30
C THR A 32 4.60 7.88 16.47
N TYR A 33 4.48 8.68 15.41
CA TYR A 33 3.63 9.86 15.43
C TYR A 33 2.15 9.50 15.69
N ILE A 34 1.65 8.35 15.20
CA ILE A 34 0.32 7.86 15.56
C ILE A 34 0.21 7.63 17.07
N ALA A 35 1.22 7.06 17.73
CA ALA A 35 1.21 6.90 19.18
C ALA A 35 1.20 8.25 19.94
N GLU A 36 1.93 9.26 19.43
CA GLU A 36 1.90 10.62 19.98
C GLU A 36 0.54 11.30 19.77
N LEU A 37 -0.11 11.04 18.62
CA LEU A 37 -1.46 11.50 18.32
C LEU A 37 -2.48 10.87 19.28
N VAL A 38 -2.34 9.57 19.60
CA VAL A 38 -3.18 8.87 20.58
C VAL A 38 -3.15 9.58 21.93
N GLU A 39 -1.96 9.91 22.43
CA GLU A 39 -1.81 10.63 23.70
C GLU A 39 -2.42 12.05 23.62
N ARG A 40 -2.12 12.79 22.56
CA ARG A 40 -2.56 14.18 22.39
C ARG A 40 -4.08 14.32 22.27
N GLU A 41 -4.72 13.43 21.53
CA GLU A 41 -6.15 13.47 21.28
C GLU A 41 -6.95 12.65 22.30
N ALA A 42 -6.29 12.06 23.30
CA ALA A 42 -6.88 11.17 24.30
C ALA A 42 -7.71 10.05 23.64
N VAL A 43 -7.13 9.38 22.65
CA VAL A 43 -7.78 8.25 21.94
C VAL A 43 -7.97 7.08 22.91
N ASP A 44 -9.19 6.57 22.98
CA ASP A 44 -9.54 5.42 23.83
C ASP A 44 -9.19 4.09 23.15
N VAL A 45 -9.38 4.01 21.83
CA VAL A 45 -9.21 2.77 21.06
C VAL A 45 -8.51 3.02 19.73
N VAL A 46 -7.45 2.28 19.44
CA VAL A 46 -6.85 2.22 18.12
C VAL A 46 -7.31 0.96 17.39
N VAL A 47 -7.91 1.14 16.22
CA VAL A 47 -8.31 0.05 15.33
C VAL A 47 -7.38 -0.03 14.12
N VAL A 48 -6.85 -1.23 13.84
CA VAL A 48 -5.99 -1.50 12.67
C VAL A 48 -6.67 -2.52 11.76
N ALA A 49 -7.21 -2.05 10.64
CA ALA A 49 -8.04 -2.84 9.72
C ALA A 49 -7.22 -3.63 8.68
N GLY A 50 -6.26 -4.42 9.12
CA GLY A 50 -5.48 -5.32 8.26
C GLY A 50 -4.15 -4.77 7.75
N ASP A 51 -3.39 -5.70 7.16
CA ASP A 51 -2.07 -5.55 6.57
C ASP A 51 -1.06 -4.86 7.52
N ILE A 52 -0.87 -5.49 8.68
CA ILE A 52 0.13 -5.05 9.68
C ILE A 52 1.54 -5.24 9.09
N TYR A 53 1.79 -6.39 8.47
CA TYR A 53 3.07 -6.74 7.87
C TYR A 53 2.96 -6.84 6.34
N ASP A 54 4.06 -6.54 5.63
CA ASP A 54 4.11 -6.70 4.17
C ASP A 54 4.04 -8.18 3.73
N ARG A 55 4.45 -9.10 4.61
CA ARG A 55 4.58 -10.52 4.31
C ARG A 55 4.08 -11.38 5.46
N ALA A 56 3.51 -12.53 5.10
CA ALA A 56 3.06 -13.56 6.03
C ALA A 56 4.16 -14.04 7.00
N VAL A 57 5.42 -13.97 6.57
CA VAL A 57 6.60 -14.19 7.42
C VAL A 57 7.41 -12.88 7.45
N PRO A 58 7.17 -12.00 8.44
CA PRO A 58 7.87 -10.72 8.54
C PRO A 58 9.32 -10.90 8.98
N SER A 59 10.16 -9.90 8.70
CA SER A 59 11.53 -9.85 9.22
C SER A 59 11.53 -9.59 10.73
N ALA A 60 12.62 -9.98 11.40
CA ALA A 60 12.78 -9.69 12.83
C ALA A 60 12.72 -8.18 13.13
N GLU A 61 13.12 -7.34 12.18
CA GLU A 61 13.15 -5.88 12.33
C GLU A 61 11.74 -5.29 12.24
N ALA A 62 10.94 -5.75 11.27
CA ALA A 62 9.53 -5.37 11.16
C ALA A 62 8.74 -5.75 12.43
N VAL A 63 9.00 -6.93 13.00
CA VAL A 63 8.38 -7.35 14.26
C VAL A 63 8.80 -6.46 15.44
N ARG A 64 10.08 -6.05 15.51
CA ARG A 64 10.55 -5.11 16.54
C ARG A 64 9.89 -3.73 16.41
N VAL A 65 9.74 -3.21 15.20
CA VAL A 65 9.04 -1.93 14.97
C VAL A 65 7.57 -2.05 15.37
N ALA A 66 6.88 -3.09 14.91
CA ALA A 66 5.48 -3.34 15.26
C ALA A 66 5.28 -3.36 16.77
N THR A 67 6.05 -4.20 17.48
CA THR A 67 5.96 -4.32 18.94
C THR A 67 6.29 -3.03 19.67
N THR A 68 7.26 -2.25 19.18
CA THR A 68 7.61 -0.94 19.75
C THR A 68 6.45 0.05 19.62
N VAL A 69 5.86 0.17 18.42
CA VAL A 69 4.72 1.06 18.15
C VAL A 69 3.50 0.65 18.97
N LEU A 70 3.12 -0.63 18.96
CA LEU A 70 1.97 -1.13 19.71
C LEU A 70 2.13 -0.88 21.22
N THR A 71 3.35 -1.05 21.74
CA THR A 71 3.66 -0.73 23.14
C THR A 71 3.53 0.77 23.43
N ARG A 72 3.95 1.64 22.52
CA ARG A 72 3.80 3.11 22.67
C ARG A 72 2.34 3.52 22.67
N ILE A 73 1.54 3.02 21.74
CA ILE A 73 0.09 3.26 21.70
C ILE A 73 -0.56 2.81 23.00
N ARG A 74 -0.22 1.60 23.49
CA ARG A 74 -0.78 1.11 24.75
C ARG A 74 -0.41 1.99 25.94
N ARG A 75 0.85 2.45 26.00
CA ARG A 75 1.33 3.37 27.06
C ARG A 75 0.67 4.74 27.01
N ALA A 76 0.26 5.19 25.83
CA ALA A 76 -0.52 6.42 25.65
C ALA A 76 -1.96 6.30 26.18
N GLY A 77 -2.42 5.10 26.55
CA GLY A 77 -3.68 4.86 27.24
C GLY A 77 -4.70 4.05 26.45
N ALA A 78 -4.54 3.95 25.12
CA ALA A 78 -5.51 3.30 24.26
C ALA A 78 -5.51 1.77 24.38
N GLU A 79 -6.70 1.18 24.25
CA GLU A 79 -6.86 -0.23 23.88
C GLU A 79 -6.58 -0.40 22.38
N LEU A 80 -6.13 -1.59 21.96
CA LEU A 80 -5.83 -1.86 20.55
C LEU A 80 -6.66 -3.03 20.03
N VAL A 81 -7.34 -2.84 18.90
CA VAL A 81 -8.06 -3.92 18.19
C VAL A 81 -7.49 -4.05 16.78
N LEU A 82 -6.85 -5.18 16.50
CA LEU A 82 -6.21 -5.45 15.21
C LEU A 82 -6.87 -6.66 14.56
N THR A 83 -6.99 -6.61 13.24
CA THR A 83 -7.38 -7.78 12.44
C THR A 83 -6.38 -7.97 11.29
N PRO A 84 -6.05 -9.20 10.86
CA PRO A 84 -5.10 -9.43 9.77
C PRO A 84 -5.72 -9.10 8.40
N GLY A 85 -4.89 -8.56 7.51
CA GLY A 85 -5.25 -8.36 6.10
C GLY A 85 -4.84 -9.55 5.22
N ASN A 86 -4.80 -9.36 3.90
CA ASN A 86 -4.47 -10.41 2.94
C ASN A 86 -2.95 -10.66 2.80
N HIS A 87 -2.10 -9.77 3.33
CA HIS A 87 -0.65 -9.98 3.41
C HIS A 87 -0.22 -10.72 4.68
N ASP A 88 -0.98 -10.57 5.76
CA ASP A 88 -0.67 -11.14 7.06
C ASP A 88 -0.88 -12.66 7.10
N SER A 89 -0.16 -13.34 7.99
CA SER A 89 -0.52 -14.69 8.40
C SER A 89 -1.43 -14.61 9.62
N ALA A 90 -2.74 -14.83 9.43
CA ALA A 90 -3.72 -14.83 10.51
C ALA A 90 -3.32 -15.76 11.67
N ALA A 91 -2.84 -16.97 11.36
CA ALA A 91 -2.37 -17.93 12.36
C ALA A 91 -1.15 -17.43 13.16
N ARG A 92 -0.18 -16.76 12.52
CA ARG A 92 1.00 -16.23 13.23
C ARG A 92 0.67 -14.99 14.04
N LEU A 93 -0.12 -14.09 13.48
CA LEU A 93 -0.55 -12.87 14.17
C LEU A 93 -1.38 -13.25 15.41
N GLY A 94 -2.32 -14.19 15.27
CA GLY A 94 -3.19 -14.64 16.35
C GLY A 94 -2.57 -15.62 17.36
N ALA A 95 -1.32 -16.06 17.17
CA ALA A 95 -0.73 -17.14 17.98
C ALA A 95 -0.72 -16.87 19.50
N PHE A 96 -0.65 -15.59 19.89
CA PHE A 96 -0.64 -15.15 21.29
C PHE A 96 -1.80 -14.21 21.61
N ALA A 97 -2.93 -14.30 20.87
CA ALA A 97 -4.06 -13.38 21.01
C ALA A 97 -4.59 -13.29 22.45
N ASP A 98 -4.83 -14.43 23.11
CA ASP A 98 -5.36 -14.47 24.48
C ASP A 98 -4.41 -13.82 25.51
N PHE A 99 -3.10 -14.04 25.33
CA PHE A 99 -2.08 -13.44 26.19
C PHE A 99 -1.94 -11.93 25.94
N ALA A 100 -1.99 -11.52 24.67
CA ALA A 100 -1.92 -10.11 24.28
C ALA A 100 -3.15 -9.32 24.79
N ALA A 101 -4.33 -9.94 24.80
CA ALA A 101 -5.57 -9.33 25.27
C ALA A 101 -5.49 -8.92 26.76
N ALA A 102 -4.77 -9.68 27.59
CA ALA A 102 -4.53 -9.32 28.99
C ALA A 102 -3.73 -8.01 29.15
N GLY A 103 -2.99 -7.59 28.11
CA GLY A 103 -2.27 -6.32 28.04
C GLY A 103 -3.01 -5.20 27.31
N GLY A 104 -4.24 -5.45 26.84
CA GLY A 104 -5.04 -4.49 26.06
C GLY A 104 -4.74 -4.50 24.55
N LEU A 105 -4.13 -5.58 24.03
CA LEU A 105 -3.93 -5.80 22.61
C LEU A 105 -4.80 -6.97 22.12
N HIS A 106 -5.89 -6.65 21.45
CA HIS A 106 -6.89 -7.61 21.00
C HIS A 106 -6.67 -7.98 19.53
N LEU A 107 -6.24 -9.22 19.28
CA LEU A 107 -5.93 -9.72 17.94
C LEU A 107 -7.09 -10.59 17.42
N ARG A 108 -7.86 -10.05 16.47
CA ARG A 108 -9.03 -10.72 15.87
C ARG A 108 -8.63 -11.43 14.58
N ALA A 109 -8.01 -12.60 14.74
CA ALA A 109 -7.35 -13.33 13.65
C ALA A 109 -7.99 -14.69 13.28
N THR A 110 -9.16 -15.02 13.84
CA THR A 110 -9.85 -16.30 13.59
C THR A 110 -11.21 -16.10 12.94
N VAL A 111 -11.56 -16.97 12.00
CA VAL A 111 -12.91 -17.02 11.40
C VAL A 111 -13.92 -17.69 12.35
N ALA A 112 -13.45 -18.63 13.17
CA ALA A 112 -14.24 -19.14 14.28
C ALA A 112 -14.43 -18.03 15.32
N GLY A 113 -15.68 -17.84 15.79
CA GLY A 113 -16.03 -16.78 16.75
C GLY A 113 -15.98 -15.37 16.14
N ILE A 114 -16.21 -15.23 14.83
CA ILE A 114 -16.17 -13.93 14.13
C ILE A 114 -17.22 -12.94 14.67
N GLU A 115 -18.29 -13.47 15.27
CA GLU A 115 -19.33 -12.74 15.97
C GLU A 115 -19.00 -12.34 17.41
N GLU A 116 -17.84 -12.71 17.94
CA GLU A 116 -17.45 -12.35 19.30
C GLU A 116 -16.73 -10.99 19.27
N PRO A 117 -17.28 -9.91 19.85
CA PRO A 117 -16.60 -8.62 19.86
C PRO A 117 -15.59 -8.51 20.99
N VAL A 118 -14.66 -7.57 20.86
CA VAL A 118 -14.01 -6.94 22.02
C VAL A 118 -15.01 -5.97 22.61
N LEU A 119 -15.40 -6.17 23.87
CA LEU A 119 -16.34 -5.29 24.57
C LEU A 119 -15.57 -4.35 25.48
N LEU A 120 -15.64 -3.06 25.17
CA LEU A 120 -15.15 -1.99 26.02
C LEU A 120 -16.34 -1.25 26.61
N GLN A 121 -16.15 -0.54 27.73
CA GLN A 121 -17.21 0.22 28.39
C GLN A 121 -16.78 1.68 28.56
N ASP A 122 -17.72 2.58 28.34
CA ASP A 122 -17.62 3.99 28.71
C ASP A 122 -18.81 4.39 29.62
N GLU A 123 -19.04 5.70 29.79
CA GLU A 123 -20.16 6.20 30.58
C GLU A 123 -21.54 6.02 29.94
N HIS A 124 -21.60 5.80 28.63
CA HIS A 124 -22.82 5.60 27.85
C HIS A 124 -23.19 4.11 27.70
N GLY A 125 -22.26 3.20 28.00
CA GLY A 125 -22.49 1.75 28.01
C GLY A 125 -21.42 0.98 27.25
N PRO A 126 -21.73 -0.24 26.78
CA PRO A 126 -20.78 -1.03 26.02
C PRO A 126 -20.55 -0.48 24.60
N VAL A 127 -19.33 -0.66 24.10
CA VAL A 127 -18.94 -0.52 22.70
C VAL A 127 -18.31 -1.84 22.25
N ALA A 128 -18.90 -2.43 21.21
CA ALA A 128 -18.49 -3.70 20.63
C ALA A 128 -17.61 -3.46 19.40
N PHE A 129 -16.38 -3.99 19.43
CA PHE A 129 -15.46 -3.96 18.29
C PHE A 129 -15.35 -5.36 17.70
N TYR A 130 -15.92 -5.55 16.50
CA TYR A 130 -15.84 -6.79 15.75
C TYR A 130 -14.69 -6.71 14.75
N GLY A 131 -13.70 -7.58 14.90
CA GLY A 131 -12.61 -7.68 13.92
C GLY A 131 -12.86 -8.84 12.96
N LEU A 132 -13.11 -8.53 11.69
CA LEU A 132 -13.25 -9.52 10.62
C LEU A 132 -11.88 -9.72 9.97
N PRO A 133 -11.18 -10.85 10.21
CA PRO A 133 -9.93 -11.13 9.50
C PRO A 133 -10.20 -11.18 8.00
N TYR A 134 -9.17 -10.97 7.18
CA TYR A 134 -9.32 -11.14 5.74
C TYR A 134 -9.93 -12.51 5.39
N LEU A 135 -11.14 -12.48 4.83
CA LEU A 135 -11.93 -13.66 4.51
C LEU A 135 -11.65 -14.10 3.08
N GLU A 136 -10.65 -14.97 2.91
CA GLU A 136 -10.44 -15.66 1.64
C GLU A 136 -11.65 -16.57 1.37
N PRO A 137 -12.36 -16.46 0.23
CA PRO A 137 -13.70 -17.02 0.08
C PRO A 137 -13.78 -18.54 0.28
N GLU A 138 -12.83 -19.29 -0.28
CA GLU A 138 -12.83 -20.75 -0.23
C GLU A 138 -12.63 -21.30 1.19
N PRO A 139 -11.53 -20.98 1.91
CA PRO A 139 -11.39 -21.47 3.28
C PRO A 139 -12.46 -20.88 4.22
N SER A 140 -12.86 -19.62 4.01
CA SER A 140 -13.81 -18.94 4.90
C SER A 140 -15.21 -19.52 4.82
N ARG A 141 -15.72 -19.88 3.63
CA ARG A 141 -17.07 -20.48 3.52
C ARG A 141 -17.17 -21.82 4.23
N HIS A 142 -16.09 -22.61 4.26
CA HIS A 142 -16.04 -23.87 5.01
C HIS A 142 -15.95 -23.60 6.52
N ALA A 143 -15.08 -22.67 6.94
CA ALA A 143 -14.94 -22.30 8.35
C ALA A 143 -16.22 -21.68 8.94
N LEU A 144 -16.97 -20.93 8.12
CA LEU A 144 -18.29 -20.39 8.47
C LEU A 144 -19.42 -21.43 8.29
N GLY A 145 -19.19 -22.59 7.69
CA GLY A 145 -20.25 -23.59 7.48
C GLY A 145 -21.35 -23.14 6.50
N VAL A 146 -20.99 -22.33 5.51
CA VAL A 146 -21.87 -21.83 4.42
C VAL A 146 -21.30 -22.19 3.05
N PRO A 147 -21.19 -23.49 2.69
CA PRO A 147 -20.51 -23.94 1.47
C PRO A 147 -21.09 -23.37 0.17
N GLU A 148 -22.35 -22.91 0.19
CA GLU A 148 -23.04 -22.25 -0.91
C GLU A 148 -22.63 -20.79 -1.13
N ALA A 149 -21.98 -20.15 -0.14
CA ALA A 149 -21.50 -18.79 -0.24
C ALA A 149 -20.47 -18.65 -1.37
N ARG A 150 -20.61 -17.57 -2.16
CA ARG A 150 -19.78 -17.30 -3.34
C ARG A 150 -19.03 -15.98 -3.19
N GLY A 151 -17.73 -16.03 -3.45
CA GLY A 151 -16.85 -14.86 -3.44
C GLY A 151 -16.84 -14.11 -2.10
N HIS A 152 -16.26 -12.92 -2.12
CA HIS A 152 -16.16 -12.07 -0.93
C HIS A 152 -17.52 -11.64 -0.39
N THR A 153 -18.46 -11.29 -1.28
CA THR A 153 -19.82 -10.89 -0.89
C THR A 153 -20.54 -11.97 -0.08
N GLY A 154 -20.40 -13.25 -0.45
CA GLY A 154 -21.03 -14.34 0.28
C GLY A 154 -20.46 -14.52 1.70
N VAL A 155 -19.14 -14.58 1.83
CA VAL A 155 -18.49 -14.82 3.13
C VAL A 155 -18.59 -13.62 4.08
N LEU A 156 -18.44 -12.39 3.57
CA LEU A 156 -18.63 -11.17 4.36
C LEU A 156 -20.10 -10.93 4.70
N GLY A 157 -21.01 -11.28 3.78
CA GLY A 157 -22.44 -11.25 4.05
C GLY A 157 -22.84 -12.15 5.22
N GLU A 158 -22.29 -13.38 5.26
CA GLU A 158 -22.49 -14.29 6.40
C GLU A 158 -21.83 -13.76 7.68
N ALA A 159 -20.60 -13.27 7.61
CA ALA A 159 -19.91 -12.69 8.77
C ALA A 159 -20.73 -11.53 9.39
N MET A 160 -21.17 -10.58 8.56
CA MET A 160 -21.99 -9.46 9.01
C MET A 160 -23.39 -9.89 9.50
N ARG A 161 -23.96 -10.97 8.94
CA ARG A 161 -25.20 -11.56 9.48
C ARG A 161 -25.01 -12.05 10.91
N ARG A 162 -23.88 -12.68 11.23
CA ARG A 162 -23.58 -13.12 12.60
C ARG A 162 -23.28 -11.97 13.54
N VAL A 163 -22.52 -10.97 13.09
CA VAL A 163 -22.29 -9.73 13.85
C VAL A 163 -23.62 -9.08 14.24
N ARG A 164 -24.54 -8.89 13.28
CA ARG A 164 -25.86 -8.33 13.56
C ARG A 164 -26.70 -9.21 14.49
N ALA A 165 -26.57 -10.54 14.40
CA ALA A 165 -27.27 -11.47 15.28
C ALA A 165 -26.76 -11.39 16.74
N ASP A 166 -25.45 -11.28 16.95
CA ASP A 166 -24.87 -11.04 18.28
C ASP A 166 -25.29 -9.65 18.81
N LEU A 167 -25.19 -8.60 17.99
CA LEU A 167 -25.58 -7.24 18.37
C LEU A 167 -27.06 -7.13 18.74
N ALA A 168 -27.95 -7.85 18.07
CA ALA A 168 -29.37 -7.91 18.42
C ALA A 168 -29.63 -8.47 19.83
N GLY A 169 -28.69 -9.27 20.36
CA GLY A 169 -28.69 -9.75 21.76
C GLY A 169 -28.10 -8.75 22.76
N ARG A 170 -27.62 -7.59 22.31
CA ARG A 170 -26.88 -6.59 23.10
C ARG A 170 -27.56 -5.21 23.02
N PRO A 171 -28.65 -4.98 23.75
CA PRO A 171 -29.36 -3.70 23.70
C PRO A 171 -28.45 -2.54 24.10
N ALA A 172 -28.64 -1.36 23.47
CA ALA A 172 -27.88 -0.13 23.72
C ALA A 172 -26.35 -0.28 23.58
N THR A 173 -25.88 -1.20 22.73
CA THR A 173 -24.46 -1.38 22.44
C THR A 173 -24.12 -0.73 21.11
N ARG A 174 -23.09 0.12 21.11
CA ARG A 174 -22.54 0.71 19.88
C ARG A 174 -21.57 -0.26 19.23
N ALA A 175 -21.51 -0.29 17.91
CA ALA A 175 -20.79 -1.30 17.17
C ALA A 175 -19.83 -0.70 16.14
N VAL A 176 -18.57 -1.11 16.22
CA VAL A 176 -17.53 -0.83 15.24
C VAL A 176 -17.10 -2.15 14.59
N VAL A 177 -17.08 -2.19 13.27
CA VAL A 177 -16.59 -3.35 12.50
C VAL A 177 -15.29 -2.99 11.80
N LEU A 178 -14.25 -3.78 12.01
CA LEU A 178 -13.02 -3.73 11.24
C LEU A 178 -13.08 -4.80 10.16
N ALA A 179 -12.78 -4.45 8.91
CA ALA A 179 -12.73 -5.41 7.82
C ALA A 179 -11.65 -5.03 6.80
N HIS A 180 -11.03 -6.05 6.21
CA HIS A 180 -10.08 -5.87 5.14
C HIS A 180 -10.68 -6.45 3.85
N ALA A 181 -11.19 -5.58 2.97
CA ALA A 181 -11.97 -5.99 1.81
C ALA A 181 -11.96 -4.90 0.72
N PHE A 182 -12.25 -5.29 -0.53
CA PHE A 182 -12.53 -4.34 -1.60
C PHE A 182 -14.04 -4.07 -1.68
N VAL A 183 -14.47 -2.85 -1.34
CA VAL A 183 -15.87 -2.41 -1.34
C VAL A 183 -16.14 -1.58 -2.60
N THR A 184 -17.29 -1.81 -3.23
CA THR A 184 -17.72 -1.09 -4.44
C THR A 184 -17.72 0.42 -4.21
N GLY A 185 -17.15 1.15 -5.18
CA GLY A 185 -16.94 2.60 -5.10
C GLY A 185 -15.57 3.01 -4.56
N GLY A 186 -14.77 2.06 -4.08
CA GLY A 186 -13.37 2.29 -3.74
C GLY A 186 -12.47 2.41 -4.98
N GLU A 187 -11.50 3.31 -4.93
CA GLU A 187 -10.48 3.55 -5.94
C GLU A 187 -9.15 2.89 -5.52
N PRO A 188 -8.62 1.92 -6.28
CA PRO A 188 -7.36 1.26 -5.96
C PRO A 188 -6.13 2.09 -6.40
N SER A 189 -4.99 1.83 -5.76
CA SER A 189 -3.66 2.24 -6.24
C SER A 189 -2.90 1.04 -6.82
N GLU A 190 -1.68 1.24 -7.34
CA GLU A 190 -0.89 0.15 -7.94
C GLU A 190 -0.17 -0.74 -6.92
N SER A 191 -0.19 -0.37 -5.65
CA SER A 191 0.56 -1.01 -4.57
C SER A 191 -0.16 -2.19 -3.91
N GLU A 192 -1.47 -2.23 -4.08
CA GLU A 192 -2.42 -3.18 -3.51
C GLU A 192 -2.32 -4.51 -4.26
N ARG A 193 -2.44 -5.64 -3.55
CA ARG A 193 -2.57 -6.93 -4.21
C ARG A 193 -3.96 -7.07 -4.82
N THR A 194 -4.01 -7.50 -6.08
CA THR A 194 -5.27 -7.91 -6.71
C THR A 194 -5.87 -9.11 -5.96
N ILE A 195 -7.11 -8.96 -5.50
CA ILE A 195 -7.83 -9.98 -4.72
C ILE A 195 -8.70 -10.91 -5.62
N ALA A 196 -8.66 -10.75 -6.95
CA ALA A 196 -9.41 -11.60 -7.88
C ALA A 196 -9.19 -13.11 -7.70
N VAL A 197 -10.25 -13.78 -7.25
CA VAL A 197 -10.53 -15.18 -7.57
C VAL A 197 -11.87 -15.24 -8.30
N GLY A 198 -11.84 -15.35 -9.63
CA GLY A 198 -12.98 -15.88 -10.40
C GLY A 198 -14.20 -14.98 -10.68
N GLY A 199 -14.10 -13.65 -10.64
CA GLY A 199 -14.98 -12.80 -11.48
C GLY A 199 -15.69 -11.60 -10.86
N VAL A 200 -15.74 -11.40 -9.53
CA VAL A 200 -16.13 -10.10 -8.93
C VAL A 200 -15.37 -9.91 -7.60
N GLU A 201 -14.49 -8.93 -7.56
CA GLU A 201 -13.62 -8.61 -6.40
C GLU A 201 -14.34 -7.78 -5.33
N GLN A 202 -15.38 -7.07 -5.75
CA GLN A 202 -15.97 -6.00 -4.96
C GLN A 202 -17.20 -6.47 -4.17
N VAL A 203 -17.30 -5.96 -2.95
CA VAL A 203 -18.42 -6.18 -2.04
C VAL A 203 -19.28 -4.91 -2.00
N PRO A 204 -20.61 -5.00 -2.14
CA PRO A 204 -21.47 -3.83 -1.94
C PRO A 204 -21.34 -3.28 -0.52
N GLY A 205 -21.28 -1.95 -0.38
CA GLY A 205 -21.21 -1.30 0.95
C GLY A 205 -22.34 -1.70 1.89
N SER A 206 -23.53 -1.99 1.34
CA SER A 206 -24.72 -2.43 2.10
C SER A 206 -24.53 -3.75 2.86
N VAL A 207 -23.48 -4.53 2.57
CA VAL A 207 -23.12 -5.70 3.39
C VAL A 207 -22.84 -5.29 4.84
N PHE A 208 -22.28 -4.10 5.02
CA PHE A 208 -21.86 -3.56 6.31
C PHE A 208 -22.94 -2.74 7.04
N ASP A 209 -24.18 -2.69 6.53
CA ASP A 209 -25.27 -1.98 7.20
C ASP A 209 -25.60 -2.59 8.59
N GLY A 210 -26.09 -1.73 9.50
CA GLY A 210 -26.57 -2.13 10.83
C GLY A 210 -25.56 -2.01 11.97
N VAL A 211 -24.49 -1.24 11.77
CA VAL A 211 -23.48 -0.89 12.79
C VAL A 211 -23.18 0.61 12.72
N ASP A 212 -22.55 1.17 13.77
CA ASP A 212 -22.30 2.62 13.87
C ASP A 212 -21.11 3.08 13.04
N TYR A 213 -20.06 2.26 12.93
CA TYR A 213 -18.88 2.59 12.14
C TYR A 213 -18.20 1.35 11.57
N VAL A 214 -17.64 1.49 10.37
CA VAL A 214 -16.92 0.43 9.66
C VAL A 214 -15.56 0.97 9.25
N ALA A 215 -14.54 0.39 9.87
CA ALA A 215 -13.13 0.64 9.60
C ALA A 215 -12.62 -0.32 8.52
N LEU A 216 -12.48 0.18 7.29
CA LEU A 216 -11.93 -0.60 6.19
C LEU A 216 -10.42 -0.38 6.01
N GLY A 217 -9.71 -1.48 5.76
CA GLY A 217 -8.40 -1.47 5.10
C GLY A 217 -8.43 -2.25 3.78
N HIS A 218 -7.29 -2.31 3.08
CA HIS A 218 -7.01 -2.90 1.76
C HIS A 218 -6.63 -1.85 0.72
N LEU A 219 -7.38 -0.74 0.64
CA LEU A 219 -7.06 0.34 -0.29
C LEU A 219 -6.16 1.36 0.41
N HIS A 220 -5.05 1.75 -0.24
CA HIS A 220 -4.01 2.55 0.40
C HIS A 220 -4.31 4.06 0.41
N GLY A 221 -5.33 4.50 -0.33
CA GLY A 221 -5.83 5.86 -0.28
C GLY A 221 -6.95 6.05 0.75
N PRO A 222 -6.93 7.12 1.57
CA PRO A 222 -8.04 7.43 2.47
C PRO A 222 -9.29 7.79 1.66
N GLN A 223 -10.40 7.10 1.91
CA GLN A 223 -11.64 7.23 1.12
C GLN A 223 -12.88 7.20 2.00
N ILE A 224 -13.92 7.92 1.57
CA ILE A 224 -15.23 7.98 2.22
C ILE A 224 -16.23 7.34 1.27
N LEU A 225 -16.77 6.17 1.64
CA LEU A 225 -17.81 5.49 0.84
C LEU A 225 -19.21 5.83 1.34
N ALA A 226 -19.34 5.98 2.66
CA ALA A 226 -20.51 6.54 3.33
C ALA A 226 -20.04 7.25 4.61
N GLU A 227 -20.97 7.90 5.32
CA GLU A 227 -20.66 8.59 6.58
C GLU A 227 -19.92 7.69 7.58
N HIS A 228 -20.41 6.46 7.74
CA HIS A 228 -19.92 5.44 8.66
C HIS A 228 -18.96 4.41 8.03
N LEU A 229 -18.69 4.46 6.71
CA LEU A 229 -17.94 3.44 5.96
C LEU A 229 -16.76 4.06 5.24
N ARG A 230 -15.54 3.80 5.70
CA ARG A 230 -14.35 4.52 5.22
C ARG A 230 -13.14 3.61 5.12
N TYR A 231 -12.28 3.88 4.14
CA TYR A 231 -10.90 3.40 4.12
C TYR A 231 -10.01 4.42 4.82
N SER A 232 -9.17 3.97 5.76
CA SER A 232 -8.16 4.86 6.34
C SER A 232 -6.99 5.11 5.39
N GLY A 233 -6.69 4.14 4.53
CA GLY A 233 -5.48 4.15 3.72
C GLY A 233 -4.25 3.78 4.53
N SER A 234 -3.16 3.57 3.81
CA SER A 234 -1.85 3.33 4.43
C SER A 234 -1.34 4.62 5.11
N PRO A 235 -0.51 4.51 6.16
CA PRO A 235 0.15 5.66 6.76
C PRO A 235 1.30 6.22 5.90
N LEU A 236 1.78 5.44 4.93
CA LEU A 236 2.86 5.78 3.99
C LEU A 236 2.48 5.41 2.55
N ALA A 237 3.05 6.12 1.58
CA ALA A 237 2.85 5.79 0.18
C ALA A 237 3.74 4.60 -0.24
N TYR A 238 3.17 3.66 -0.99
CA TYR A 238 3.84 2.43 -1.44
C TYR A 238 3.93 2.27 -2.96
N SER A 239 3.38 3.23 -3.70
CA SER A 239 3.43 3.42 -5.15
C SER A 239 3.48 4.92 -5.47
N PHE A 240 4.13 5.28 -6.58
CA PHE A 240 4.06 6.65 -7.12
C PHE A 240 2.64 7.06 -7.57
N SER A 241 1.73 6.11 -7.80
CA SER A 241 0.30 6.41 -8.01
C SER A 241 -0.34 7.11 -6.80
N GLU A 242 0.23 6.95 -5.61
CA GLU A 242 -0.24 7.57 -4.37
C GLU A 242 0.39 8.94 -4.09
N ALA A 243 1.24 9.47 -4.99
CA ALA A 243 2.00 10.71 -4.75
C ALA A 243 1.13 11.95 -4.50
N ARG A 244 -0.13 11.94 -4.96
CA ARG A 244 -1.10 13.03 -4.74
C ARG A 244 -1.97 12.82 -3.49
N GLN A 245 -1.90 11.65 -2.86
CA GLN A 245 -2.69 11.33 -1.67
C GLN A 245 -2.04 11.96 -0.44
N ARG A 246 -2.87 12.59 0.41
CA ARG A 246 -2.45 13.02 1.74
C ARG A 246 -2.71 11.87 2.71
N LYS A 247 -1.64 11.25 3.21
CA LYS A 247 -1.74 10.13 4.15
C LYS A 247 -2.31 10.62 5.48
N SER A 248 -3.19 9.82 6.06
CA SER A 248 -4.00 10.25 7.20
C SER A 248 -4.51 9.08 8.01
N VAL A 249 -5.04 9.38 9.18
CA VAL A 249 -5.90 8.48 9.96
C VAL A 249 -7.26 9.13 10.17
N TRP A 250 -8.27 8.32 10.53
CA TRP A 250 -9.56 8.83 10.96
C TRP A 250 -9.63 8.87 12.48
N LEU A 251 -10.13 9.97 13.02
CA LEU A 251 -10.57 10.07 14.42
C LEU A 251 -12.10 10.08 14.40
N VAL A 252 -12.67 9.10 15.09
CA VAL A 252 -14.09 8.77 15.06
C VAL A 252 -14.63 8.92 16.46
N ASP A 253 -15.59 9.81 16.62
CA ASP A 253 -16.22 10.09 17.90
C ASP A 253 -17.53 9.29 17.98
N LEU A 254 -17.65 8.43 18.99
CA LEU A 254 -18.87 7.70 19.32
C LEU A 254 -19.47 8.25 20.61
N ASP A 255 -20.70 8.75 20.56
CA ASP A 255 -21.45 9.18 21.75
C ASP A 255 -22.40 8.08 22.23
N GLY A 256 -23.42 8.41 23.03
CA GLY A 256 -24.41 7.43 23.50
C GLY A 256 -25.41 6.96 22.43
N ASP A 257 -25.59 7.71 21.35
CA ASP A 257 -26.53 7.39 20.26
C ASP A 257 -25.84 6.73 19.05
N GLY A 258 -24.50 6.70 19.03
CA GLY A 258 -23.71 6.04 17.99
C GLY A 258 -22.65 6.95 17.40
N LEU A 259 -22.54 6.99 16.07
CA LEU A 259 -21.57 7.81 15.36
C LEU A 259 -21.90 9.31 15.50
N ALA A 260 -21.08 10.05 16.23
CA ALA A 260 -21.26 11.48 16.46
C ALA A 260 -20.43 12.35 15.49
N GLY A 261 -19.26 11.87 15.06
CA GLY A 261 -18.38 12.62 14.17
C GLY A 261 -17.22 11.81 13.63
N VAL A 262 -16.74 12.20 12.44
CA VAL A 262 -15.53 11.63 11.85
C VAL A 262 -14.68 12.75 11.27
N ARG A 263 -13.45 12.89 11.77
CA ARG A 263 -12.49 13.88 11.27
C ARG A 263 -11.21 13.20 10.79
N ARG A 264 -10.63 13.78 9.73
CA ARG A 264 -9.36 13.31 9.16
C ARG A 264 -8.20 13.99 9.87
N HIS A 265 -7.19 13.23 10.27
CA HIS A 265 -5.93 13.77 10.77
C HIS A 265 -4.81 13.40 9.79
N GLU A 266 -4.22 14.41 9.14
CA GLU A 266 -3.11 14.20 8.20
C GLU A 266 -1.81 13.86 8.95
N LEU A 267 -1.09 12.86 8.44
CA LEU A 267 0.14 12.36 9.01
C LEU A 267 1.34 13.14 8.46
N PRO A 268 2.36 13.43 9.29
CA PRO A 268 3.61 14.01 8.83
C PRO A 268 4.44 12.93 8.13
N VAL A 269 4.10 12.65 6.87
CA VAL A 269 4.76 11.62 6.06
C VAL A 269 6.24 11.97 5.91
N PRO A 270 7.16 11.15 6.45
CA PRO A 270 8.57 11.31 6.15
C PRO A 270 8.80 10.98 4.67
N ARG A 271 9.66 11.76 4.02
CA ARG A 271 10.07 11.57 2.61
C ARG A 271 8.89 11.47 1.65
N PRO A 272 8.17 12.58 1.41
CA PRO A 272 7.07 12.59 0.45
C PRO A 272 7.54 12.13 -0.95
N LEU A 273 6.60 11.63 -1.75
CA LEU A 273 6.91 11.23 -3.12
C LEU A 273 6.92 12.45 -4.03
N ALA A 274 7.88 12.51 -4.95
CA ALA A 274 7.84 13.47 -6.05
C ALA A 274 8.35 12.87 -7.35
N ALA A 275 7.90 13.45 -8.45
CA ALA A 275 8.32 13.08 -9.80
C ALA A 275 8.95 14.29 -10.49
N LEU A 276 10.15 14.10 -11.05
CA LEU A 276 10.85 15.11 -11.83
C LEU A 276 11.04 14.62 -13.26
N SER A 277 11.01 15.54 -14.22
CA SER A 277 11.28 15.24 -15.62
C SER A 277 12.12 16.33 -16.26
N GLY A 278 13.14 15.97 -17.03
CA GLY A 278 13.97 16.92 -17.76
C GLY A 278 15.33 16.35 -18.14
N GLU A 279 16.17 17.19 -18.76
CA GLU A 279 17.56 16.81 -19.05
C GLU A 279 18.34 16.65 -17.75
N LEU A 280 19.22 15.64 -17.69
CA LEU A 280 19.98 15.28 -16.51
C LEU A 280 20.80 16.48 -15.99
N THR A 281 21.39 17.27 -16.88
CA THR A 281 22.15 18.45 -16.48
C THR A 281 21.27 19.46 -15.76
N ALA A 282 20.10 19.79 -16.30
CA ALA A 282 19.15 20.72 -15.67
C ALA A 282 18.65 20.19 -14.32
N LEU A 283 18.31 18.90 -14.25
CA LEU A 283 17.90 18.25 -12.99
C LEU A 283 18.99 18.35 -11.90
N LEU A 284 20.27 18.28 -12.28
CA LEU A 284 21.40 18.34 -11.34
C LEU A 284 21.85 19.76 -10.97
N THR A 285 21.54 20.78 -11.77
CA THR A 285 22.06 22.15 -11.54
C THR A 285 21.00 23.16 -11.14
N ASP A 286 19.73 22.95 -11.48
CA ASP A 286 18.67 23.92 -11.19
C ASP A 286 18.46 24.04 -9.67
N PRO A 287 18.68 25.22 -9.05
CA PRO A 287 18.51 25.41 -7.61
C PRO A 287 17.08 25.18 -7.12
N ASP A 288 16.06 25.36 -7.98
CA ASP A 288 14.65 25.18 -7.60
C ASP A 288 14.33 23.72 -7.26
N HIS A 289 15.20 22.78 -7.66
CA HIS A 289 15.06 21.37 -7.30
C HIS A 289 15.56 21.02 -5.88
N GLU A 290 16.18 21.95 -5.13
CA GLU A 290 16.71 21.62 -3.79
C GLU A 290 15.61 21.17 -2.82
N GLN A 291 14.38 21.67 -2.99
CA GLN A 291 13.21 21.25 -2.19
C GLN A 291 12.90 19.74 -2.30
N TRP A 292 13.34 19.08 -3.37
CA TRP A 292 13.08 17.66 -3.64
C TRP A 292 14.13 16.71 -3.05
N ARG A 293 15.18 17.24 -2.42
CA ARG A 293 16.32 16.46 -1.92
C ARG A 293 15.96 15.32 -0.97
N GLU A 294 15.01 15.58 -0.08
CA GLU A 294 14.56 14.63 0.94
C GLU A 294 13.34 13.79 0.51
N HIS A 295 12.94 13.86 -0.77
CA HIS A 295 11.79 13.12 -1.31
C HIS A 295 12.23 11.78 -1.88
N PHE A 296 11.35 10.77 -1.79
CA PHE A 296 11.51 9.62 -2.68
C PHE A 296 11.18 10.04 -4.11
N LEU A 297 12.19 10.01 -4.97
CA LEU A 297 12.08 10.55 -6.33
C LEU A 297 11.98 9.47 -7.40
N SER A 298 10.99 9.66 -8.28
CA SER A 298 10.95 9.09 -9.63
C SER A 298 11.41 10.14 -10.61
N VAL A 299 12.49 9.88 -11.34
CA VAL A 299 13.07 10.83 -12.29
C VAL A 299 12.89 10.29 -13.70
N THR A 300 12.32 11.10 -14.60
CA THR A 300 12.29 10.81 -16.03
C THR A 300 13.31 11.69 -16.73
N VAL A 301 14.37 11.08 -17.25
CA VAL A 301 15.43 11.82 -17.94
C VAL A 301 15.08 11.93 -19.42
N THR A 302 15.16 13.14 -19.97
CA THR A 302 14.71 13.45 -21.34
C THR A 302 15.84 13.69 -22.34
N ASP A 303 17.10 13.54 -21.93
CA ASP A 303 18.26 13.63 -22.81
C ASP A 303 18.05 12.75 -24.05
N ARG A 304 18.39 13.28 -25.23
CA ARG A 304 18.33 12.53 -26.50
C ARG A 304 19.12 11.23 -26.46
N VAL A 305 20.20 11.22 -25.71
CA VAL A 305 21.10 10.08 -25.49
C VAL A 305 20.94 9.63 -24.06
N ARG A 306 20.73 8.34 -23.83
CA ARG A 306 20.63 7.80 -22.46
C ARG A 306 21.89 8.17 -21.66
N PRO A 307 21.78 8.95 -20.58
CA PRO A 307 22.98 9.37 -19.87
C PRO A 307 23.61 8.22 -19.09
N VAL A 308 24.95 8.15 -19.14
CA VAL A 308 25.74 7.19 -18.37
C VAL A 308 25.66 7.54 -16.89
N ASP A 309 25.50 6.51 -16.05
CA ASP A 309 25.44 6.63 -14.58
C ASP A 309 24.39 7.62 -14.06
N ALA A 310 23.30 7.84 -14.82
CA ALA A 310 22.28 8.84 -14.48
C ALA A 310 21.76 8.69 -13.03
N MET A 311 21.42 7.47 -12.61
CA MET A 311 20.94 7.21 -11.24
C MET A 311 22.01 7.53 -10.19
N ARG A 312 23.27 7.17 -10.43
CA ARG A 312 24.38 7.44 -9.50
C ARG A 312 24.57 8.95 -9.32
N ARG A 313 24.58 9.69 -10.42
CA ARG A 313 24.70 11.17 -10.44
C ARG A 313 23.49 11.84 -9.78
N LEU A 314 22.28 11.36 -10.05
CA LEU A 314 21.07 11.83 -9.38
C LEU A 314 21.17 11.61 -7.87
N ARG A 315 21.66 10.46 -7.42
CA ARG A 315 21.82 10.15 -5.98
C ARG A 315 22.88 10.98 -5.26
N GLU A 316 23.86 11.55 -5.97
CA GLU A 316 24.79 12.52 -5.37
C GLU A 316 24.06 13.79 -4.91
N ARG A 317 23.01 14.21 -5.63
CA ARG A 317 22.19 15.38 -5.29
C ARG A 317 20.93 15.04 -4.51
N PHE A 318 20.24 13.98 -4.92
CA PHE A 318 18.97 13.50 -4.40
C PHE A 318 19.17 12.09 -3.81
N PRO A 319 19.60 11.96 -2.53
CA PRO A 319 19.98 10.67 -1.94
C PRO A 319 18.89 9.60 -2.02
N TYR A 320 17.63 10.03 -2.09
CA TYR A 320 16.43 9.19 -2.12
C TYR A 320 15.81 9.07 -3.53
N ALA A 321 16.59 9.32 -4.59
CA ALA A 321 16.20 8.92 -5.94
C ALA A 321 16.14 7.38 -6.04
N VAL A 322 14.93 6.85 -6.22
CA VAL A 322 14.64 5.42 -6.16
C VAL A 322 14.24 4.85 -7.51
N HIS A 323 13.69 5.68 -8.39
CA HIS A 323 13.26 5.26 -9.72
C HIS A 323 13.79 6.21 -10.80
N LEU A 324 14.22 5.63 -11.92
CA LEU A 324 14.71 6.36 -13.08
C LEU A 324 14.11 5.75 -14.34
N ASP A 325 13.43 6.58 -15.13
CA ASP A 325 13.02 6.29 -16.48
C ASP A 325 13.82 7.17 -17.47
N TRP A 326 13.93 6.74 -18.72
CA TRP A 326 14.54 7.51 -19.79
C TRP A 326 13.58 7.62 -20.97
N ARG A 327 13.16 8.86 -21.26
CA ARG A 327 12.21 9.19 -22.33
C ARG A 327 12.77 10.35 -23.15
N PRO A 328 13.58 10.08 -24.20
CA PRO A 328 14.25 11.13 -24.95
C PRO A 328 13.23 12.08 -25.59
N GLU A 329 13.50 13.38 -25.51
CA GLU A 329 12.63 14.40 -26.10
C GLU A 329 12.56 14.24 -27.62
N GLY A 330 11.35 14.06 -28.17
CA GLY A 330 11.12 13.72 -29.58
C GLY A 330 10.99 12.22 -29.87
N GLY A 331 11.13 11.34 -28.87
CA GLY A 331 10.80 9.92 -29.00
C GLY A 331 9.28 9.71 -29.09
N ILE A 332 8.84 8.83 -30.00
CA ILE A 332 7.42 8.52 -30.17
C ILE A 332 6.91 7.82 -28.90
N PRO A 333 5.92 8.37 -28.17
CA PRO A 333 5.35 7.71 -27.00
C PRO A 333 4.67 6.40 -27.41
N GLY A 334 5.05 5.28 -26.79
CA GLY A 334 4.36 4.01 -26.99
C GLY A 334 4.71 3.24 -28.27
N ALA A 335 5.82 3.57 -28.95
CA ALA A 335 6.38 2.64 -29.91
C ALA A 335 6.96 1.44 -29.14
N GLU A 336 6.16 0.38 -28.94
CA GLU A 336 6.74 -0.96 -28.94
C GLU A 336 7.70 -0.98 -30.14
N LEU A 337 9.00 -1.15 -29.88
CA LEU A 337 9.98 -1.36 -30.94
C LEU A 337 9.53 -2.61 -31.70
N LYS A 338 8.71 -2.43 -32.74
CA LYS A 338 8.40 -3.46 -33.71
C LYS A 338 9.68 -3.66 -34.51
N TYR A 339 10.60 -4.41 -33.91
CA TYR A 339 11.92 -4.73 -34.45
C TYR A 339 11.80 -5.24 -35.89
N GLY A 340 10.71 -5.95 -36.20
CA GLY A 340 10.38 -6.43 -37.55
C GLY A 340 10.03 -5.36 -38.59
N GLU A 341 9.59 -4.16 -38.20
CA GLU A 341 9.35 -3.03 -39.12
C GLU A 341 10.60 -2.15 -39.27
N ALA A 342 11.38 -1.96 -38.19
CA ALA A 342 12.61 -1.17 -38.20
C ALA A 342 13.77 -1.80 -39.00
N VAL A 343 13.75 -3.14 -39.15
CA VAL A 343 14.81 -3.94 -39.80
C VAL A 343 14.45 -4.30 -41.26
N ARG A 344 13.18 -4.17 -41.66
CA ARG A 344 12.69 -4.68 -42.95
C ARG A 344 13.31 -3.92 -44.13
N GLY A 345 14.04 -4.64 -44.98
CA GLY A 345 14.66 -4.07 -46.19
C GLY A 345 15.91 -3.24 -45.95
N ARG A 346 16.45 -3.21 -44.72
CA ARG A 346 17.74 -2.59 -44.39
C ARG A 346 18.84 -3.65 -44.34
N SER A 347 20.05 -3.27 -44.74
CA SER A 347 21.25 -4.07 -44.56
C SER A 347 21.71 -4.10 -43.10
N ASP A 348 22.48 -5.12 -42.71
CA ASP A 348 23.03 -5.25 -41.34
C ASP A 348 23.86 -4.04 -40.94
N VAL A 349 24.55 -3.42 -41.90
CA VAL A 349 25.31 -2.18 -41.70
C VAL A 349 24.39 -1.02 -41.38
N GLU A 350 23.29 -0.84 -42.12
CA GLU A 350 22.31 0.23 -41.87
C GLU A 350 21.60 0.05 -40.53
N ILE A 351 21.31 -1.19 -40.13
CA ILE A 351 20.73 -1.52 -38.84
C ILE A 351 21.72 -1.21 -37.72
N ALA A 352 22.98 -1.62 -37.85
CA ALA A 352 24.04 -1.33 -36.88
C ALA A 352 24.34 0.17 -36.77
N ARG A 353 24.29 0.92 -37.88
CA ARG A 353 24.41 2.38 -37.88
C ARG A 353 23.23 3.06 -37.18
N SER A 354 22.00 2.65 -37.49
CA SER A 354 20.79 3.17 -36.84
C SER A 354 20.87 2.91 -35.34
N PHE A 355 21.25 1.70 -34.94
CA PHE A 355 21.44 1.35 -33.52
C PHE A 355 22.49 2.24 -32.83
N LEU A 356 23.64 2.48 -33.48
CA LEU A 356 24.68 3.35 -32.91
C LEU A 356 24.24 4.81 -32.83
N ASP A 357 23.51 5.30 -33.83
CA ASP A 357 22.91 6.64 -33.84
C ASP A 357 21.86 6.76 -32.73
N ASP A 358 20.93 5.80 -32.62
CA ASP A 358 19.89 5.77 -31.59
C ASP A 358 20.47 5.68 -30.17
N CYS A 359 21.56 4.91 -29.99
CA CYS A 359 22.23 4.77 -28.70
C CYS A 359 23.13 5.96 -28.32
N ARG A 360 23.58 6.77 -29.29
CA ARG A 360 24.57 7.84 -29.05
C ARG A 360 24.10 9.23 -29.45
N GLY A 361 22.93 9.34 -30.08
CA GLY A 361 22.37 10.57 -30.64
C GLY A 361 23.22 11.19 -31.76
N ALA A 362 24.13 10.42 -32.36
CA ALA A 362 24.96 10.83 -33.48
C ALA A 362 25.44 9.63 -34.29
N ALA A 363 25.42 9.78 -35.62
CA ALA A 363 25.91 8.77 -36.54
C ALA A 363 27.35 8.34 -36.22
N PRO A 364 27.71 7.06 -36.44
CA PRO A 364 29.06 6.58 -36.19
C PRO A 364 30.09 7.40 -36.98
N ASN A 365 31.20 7.74 -36.32
CA ASN A 365 32.34 8.35 -36.99
C ASN A 365 33.07 7.34 -37.88
N GLU A 366 33.96 7.80 -38.75
CA GLU A 366 34.64 6.91 -39.72
C GLU A 366 35.36 5.72 -39.08
N ARG A 367 35.88 5.87 -37.85
CA ARG A 367 36.57 4.78 -37.15
C ARG A 367 35.57 3.73 -36.67
N GLU A 368 34.45 4.15 -36.12
CA GLU A 368 33.37 3.26 -35.66
C GLU A 368 32.70 2.57 -36.84
N GLU A 369 32.49 3.28 -37.94
CA GLU A 369 31.97 2.72 -39.18
C GLU A 369 32.86 1.57 -39.68
N ARG A 370 34.18 1.77 -39.70
CA ARG A 370 35.14 0.70 -40.02
C ARG A 370 35.06 -0.49 -39.04
N LEU A 371 34.88 -0.23 -37.75
CA LEU A 371 34.75 -1.29 -36.73
C LEU A 371 33.47 -2.10 -36.89
N VAL A 372 32.34 -1.44 -37.20
CA VAL A 372 31.06 -2.10 -37.49
C VAL A 372 31.18 -3.01 -38.70
N HIS A 373 31.78 -2.50 -39.79
CA HIS A 373 32.02 -3.32 -40.99
C HIS A 373 32.89 -4.54 -40.68
N LEU A 374 34.01 -4.36 -39.95
CA LEU A 374 34.88 -5.47 -39.57
C LEU A 374 34.19 -6.50 -38.68
N ALA A 375 33.36 -6.06 -37.73
CA ALA A 375 32.61 -6.94 -36.84
C ALA A 375 31.56 -7.76 -37.59
N LEU A 376 30.80 -7.14 -38.50
CA LEU A 376 29.79 -7.82 -39.31
C LEU A 376 30.43 -8.81 -40.30
N GLU A 377 31.54 -8.43 -40.94
CA GLU A 377 32.28 -9.35 -41.79
C GLU A 377 32.84 -10.55 -41.01
N ALA A 378 33.35 -10.33 -39.80
CA ALA A 378 33.84 -11.41 -38.95
C ALA A 378 32.70 -12.36 -38.52
N ALA A 379 31.54 -11.80 -38.18
CA ALA A 379 30.35 -12.58 -37.85
C ALA A 379 29.89 -13.44 -39.03
N ASN A 380 29.76 -12.84 -40.23
CA ASN A 380 29.37 -13.56 -41.44
C ASN A 380 30.38 -14.66 -41.82
N ARG A 381 31.69 -14.42 -41.68
CA ARG A 381 32.73 -15.44 -41.91
C ARG A 381 32.62 -16.60 -40.91
N ALA A 382 32.31 -16.32 -39.65
CA ALA A 382 32.14 -17.34 -38.61
C ALA A 382 30.86 -18.16 -38.80
N GLU A 383 29.81 -17.57 -39.38
CA GLU A 383 28.54 -18.23 -39.68
C GLU A 383 28.66 -19.15 -40.90
N VAL A 384 29.33 -18.69 -41.95
CA VAL A 384 29.66 -19.50 -43.15
C VAL A 384 30.58 -20.68 -42.81
N ALA A 385 31.47 -20.54 -41.81
CA ALA A 385 32.34 -21.64 -41.37
C ALA A 385 31.64 -22.69 -40.49
N LYS A 386 30.40 -22.44 -40.04
CA LYS A 386 29.57 -23.39 -39.27
C LYS A 386 28.56 -24.15 -40.12
N LEU A 387 28.34 -23.73 -41.36
CA LEU A 387 27.58 -24.42 -42.40
C LEU A 387 28.52 -25.36 -43.18
#